data_AF-A0A957KTJ9-F1
#
_entry.id   AF-A0A957KTJ9-F1
#
_cell.length_a   1.000
_cell.length_b   1.000
_cell.length_c   1.000
_cell.angle_alpha   90.00
_cell.angle_beta   90.00
_cell.angle_gamma   90.00
#
_symmetry.space_group_name_H-M   'P 1'
#
loop_
_entity.id
_entity.type
_entity.pdbx_description
1 polymer ?
#
loop_
_entity_poly.entity_id
_entity_poly.type
_entity_poly.pdbx_seq_one_letter_code
_entity_poly.pdbx_strand_id
1 'polypeptide(L)'
;MDWDTFRTERQRAGRPFVVAHRGARLVEAENTLRAFLLALAQGADALETDLRFTADDQLILFHDPTLERMTEGSGLVRDHTLADLRGLRTRRPDGVLVPDRIPT
;
A
#
# COMPACT_ATOMS: atom_id res chain seq x y z
N MET A 1 -22.90 2.79 -8.57
CA MET A 1 -22.62 4.08 -7.90
C MET A 1 -21.61 4.81 -8.77
N ASP A 2 -21.90 6.04 -9.17
CA ASP A 2 -20.97 6.91 -9.87
C ASP A 2 -20.27 7.87 -8.89
N TRP A 3 -19.30 8.64 -9.40
CA TRP A 3 -18.50 9.56 -8.59
C TRP A 3 -19.33 10.68 -7.96
N ASP A 4 -20.34 11.18 -8.68
CA ASP A 4 -21.19 12.27 -8.22
C ASP A 4 -22.13 11.81 -7.10
N THR A 5 -22.67 10.59 -7.21
CA THR A 5 -23.44 9.92 -6.17
C THR A 5 -22.59 9.72 -4.92
N PHE A 6 -21.39 9.17 -5.07
CA PHE A 6 -20.45 8.94 -3.96
C PHE A 6 -20.13 10.25 -3.23
N ARG A 7 -19.78 11.32 -3.96
CA ARG A 7 -19.50 12.65 -3.38
C ARG A 7 -20.70 13.22 -2.64
N THR A 8 -21.89 13.15 -3.23
CA THR A 8 -23.12 13.70 -2.66
C THR A 8 -23.48 12.98 -1.36
N GLU A 9 -23.42 11.65 -1.34
CA GLU A 9 -23.65 10.85 -0.14
C GLU A 9 -22.63 11.19 0.96
N ARG A 10 -21.35 11.36 0.61
CA ARG A 10 -20.32 11.76 1.58
C ARG A 10 -20.53 13.15 2.15
N GLN A 11 -20.90 14.12 1.32
CA GLN A 11 -21.19 15.48 1.77
C GLN A 11 -22.39 15.50 2.74
N ARG A 12 -23.40 14.66 2.51
CA ARG A 12 -24.57 14.52 3.40
C ARG A 12 -24.26 13.82 4.71
N ALA A 13 -23.27 12.93 4.76
CA ALA A 13 -22.91 12.18 5.98
C ALA A 13 -22.41 13.08 7.12
N GLY A 14 -22.06 14.34 6.86
CA GLY A 14 -21.72 15.32 7.89
C GLY A 14 -20.44 15.02 8.68
N ARG A 15 -19.60 14.10 8.18
CA ARG A 15 -18.32 13.71 8.78
C ARG A 15 -17.15 13.95 7.81
N PRO A 16 -15.91 14.12 8.31
CA PRO A 16 -14.73 14.21 7.46
C PRO A 16 -14.58 13.01 6.51
N PHE A 17 -14.04 13.26 5.33
CA PHE A 17 -13.61 12.24 4.38
C PHE A 17 -12.24 11.71 4.79
N VAL A 18 -12.14 10.41 5.05
CA VAL A 18 -10.94 9.77 5.60
C VAL A 18 -10.26 8.95 4.51
N VAL A 19 -9.06 9.36 4.12
CA VAL A 19 -8.20 8.59 3.20
C VAL A 19 -7.13 7.86 4.00
N ALA A 20 -7.05 6.54 3.84
CA ALA A 20 -6.00 5.75 4.47
C ALA A 20 -4.71 5.81 3.65
N HIS A 21 -3.79 6.68 4.08
CA HIS A 21 -2.44 6.80 3.50
C HIS A 21 -1.68 5.48 3.60
N ARG A 22 -1.47 4.80 2.46
CA ARG A 22 -0.83 3.48 2.32
C ARG A 22 -1.54 2.35 3.06
N GLY A 23 -2.86 2.48 3.25
CA GLY A 23 -3.67 1.57 4.07
C GLY A 23 -3.48 1.80 5.58
N ALA A 24 -3.75 0.76 6.38
CA ALA A 24 -3.59 0.80 7.84
C ALA A 24 -2.11 0.69 8.27
N ARG A 25 -1.23 1.52 7.68
CA ARG A 25 0.24 1.48 7.79
C ARG A 25 0.80 1.66 9.20
N LEU A 26 -0.03 1.98 10.18
CA LEU A 26 0.38 2.08 11.60
C LEU A 26 0.26 0.73 12.32
N VAL A 27 -0.42 -0.24 11.71
CA VAL A 27 -0.70 -1.56 12.27
C VAL A 27 -0.13 -2.65 11.37
N GLU A 28 -0.33 -2.53 10.06
CA GLU A 28 0.07 -3.50 9.03
C GLU A 28 1.18 -2.95 8.14
N ALA A 29 1.81 -3.84 7.36
CA ALA A 29 2.80 -3.45 6.37
C ALA A 29 2.15 -2.54 5.32
N GLU A 30 2.69 -1.33 5.14
CA GLU A 30 2.12 -0.33 4.22
C GLU A 30 2.06 -0.85 2.78
N ASN A 31 1.13 -0.33 1.97
CA ASN A 31 0.99 -0.71 0.56
C ASN A 31 0.74 -2.21 0.32
N THR A 32 0.11 -2.91 1.27
CA THR A 32 -0.29 -4.32 1.14
C THR A 32 -1.80 -4.48 1.12
N LEU A 33 -2.29 -5.58 0.53
CA LEU A 33 -3.72 -5.92 0.55
C LEU A 33 -4.26 -6.00 1.98
N ARG A 34 -3.48 -6.55 2.92
CA ARG A 34 -3.88 -6.64 4.33
C ARG A 34 -4.05 -5.27 4.97
N ALA A 35 -3.13 -4.33 4.73
CA ALA A 35 -3.26 -2.96 5.21
C ALA A 35 -4.50 -2.26 4.62
N PHE A 36 -4.82 -2.52 3.35
CA PHE A 36 -6.02 -1.99 2.70
C PHE A 36 -7.31 -2.56 3.27
N LEU A 37 -7.39 -3.88 3.44
CA LEU A 37 -8.56 -4.54 4.03
C LEU A 37 -8.81 -4.05 5.46
N LEU A 38 -7.74 -3.90 6.27
CA LEU A 38 -7.86 -3.38 7.62
C LEU A 38 -8.32 -1.91 7.63
N ALA A 39 -7.78 -1.06 6.74
CA ALA A 39 -8.19 0.33 6.65
C ALA A 39 -9.69 0.47 6.31
N LEU A 40 -10.19 -0.34 5.36
CA LEU A 40 -11.60 -0.39 5.03
C LEU A 40 -12.46 -0.87 6.22
N ALA A 41 -12.01 -1.91 6.92
CA ALA A 41 -12.68 -2.39 8.13
C ALA A 41 -12.71 -1.36 9.26
N GLN A 42 -11.72 -0.45 9.32
CA GLN A 42 -11.66 0.68 10.25
C GLN A 42 -12.50 1.89 9.81
N GLY A 43 -13.18 1.81 8.65
CA GLY A 43 -14.08 2.85 8.16
C GLY A 43 -13.41 3.91 7.29
N ALA A 44 -12.23 3.63 6.72
CA ALA A 44 -11.65 4.50 5.70
C ALA A 44 -12.57 4.59 4.48
N ASP A 45 -12.60 5.78 3.88
CA ASP A 45 -13.48 6.12 2.77
C ASP A 45 -12.84 5.90 1.42
N ALA A 46 -11.52 6.05 1.39
CA ALA A 46 -10.66 5.76 0.27
C ALA A 46 -9.31 5.25 0.77
N LEU A 47 -8.62 4.57 -0.13
CA LEU A 47 -7.26 4.12 0.07
C LEU A 47 -6.35 4.99 -0.79
N GLU A 48 -5.19 5.32 -0.25
CA GLU A 48 -4.08 5.89 -1.02
C GLU A 48 -2.95 4.87 -1.08
N THR A 49 -2.18 4.90 -2.16
CA THR A 49 -1.08 3.99 -2.40
C THR A 49 0.00 4.65 -3.26
N ASP A 50 1.23 4.15 -3.16
CA ASP A 50 2.38 4.62 -3.90
C ASP A 50 2.78 3.63 -4.98
N LEU A 51 3.10 4.13 -6.17
CA LEU A 51 3.52 3.31 -7.31
C LEU A 51 4.99 3.49 -7.65
N ARG A 52 5.64 2.39 -8.07
CA ARG A 52 6.98 2.39 -8.67
C ARG A 52 7.07 1.43 -9.84
N PHE A 53 8.02 1.70 -10.72
CA PHE A 53 8.42 0.79 -11.78
C PHE A 53 9.60 -0.09 -11.34
N THR A 54 9.55 -1.36 -11.71
CA THR A 54 10.66 -2.32 -11.67
C THR A 54 11.62 -2.11 -12.85
N ALA A 55 12.73 -2.85 -12.88
CA ALA A 55 13.69 -2.84 -13.99
C ALA A 55 13.11 -3.35 -15.32
N ASP A 56 12.05 -4.15 -15.26
CA ASP A 56 11.30 -4.73 -16.38
C ASP A 56 9.94 -4.05 -16.61
N ASP A 57 9.85 -2.75 -16.25
CA ASP A 57 8.71 -1.85 -16.50
C ASP A 57 7.36 -2.32 -15.91
N GLN A 58 7.38 -3.13 -14.85
CA GLN A 58 6.18 -3.52 -14.13
C GLN A 58 5.85 -2.52 -13.02
N LEU A 59 4.56 -2.21 -12.84
CA LEU A 59 4.10 -1.41 -11.71
C LEU A 59 3.97 -2.27 -10.45
N ILE A 60 4.42 -1.72 -9.34
CA ILE A 60 4.27 -2.29 -8.00
C ILE A 60 3.82 -1.23 -7.00
N LEU A 61 3.23 -1.68 -5.89
CA LEU A 61 2.83 -0.83 -4.78
C LEU A 61 3.97 -0.72 -3.77
N PHE A 62 4.74 0.37 -3.82
CA PHE A 62 5.92 0.56 -2.96
C PHE A 62 6.35 2.03 -2.88
N HIS A 63 6.54 2.56 -1.67
CA HIS A 63 6.85 3.98 -1.48
C HIS A 63 8.34 4.32 -1.68
N ASP A 64 9.24 3.66 -0.96
CA ASP A 64 10.64 4.06 -0.88
C ASP A 64 11.38 3.74 -2.18
N PRO A 65 12.40 4.51 -2.58
CA PRO A 65 13.22 4.16 -3.72
C PRO A 65 14.05 2.90 -3.46
N THR A 66 14.29 2.54 -2.20
CA THR A 66 15.08 1.39 -1.77
C THR A 66 14.27 0.40 -0.94
N LEU A 67 14.73 -0.85 -0.88
CA LEU A 67 13.95 -1.98 -0.32
C LEU A 67 14.03 -2.12 1.21
N GLU A 68 15.03 -1.54 1.87
CA GLU A 68 15.48 -1.94 3.21
C GLU A 68 14.46 -1.63 4.31
N ARG A 69 13.75 -0.50 4.22
CA ARG A 69 12.78 -0.12 5.26
C ARG A 69 11.63 -1.11 5.34
N MET A 70 11.16 -1.57 4.19
CA MET A 70 9.89 -2.31 4.09
C MET A 70 10.05 -3.80 3.80
N THR A 71 11.25 -4.30 3.54
CA THR A 71 11.48 -5.71 3.19
C THR A 71 12.79 -6.25 3.79
N GLU A 72 13.13 -7.51 3.49
CA GLU A 72 14.48 -8.06 3.70
C GLU A 72 15.44 -7.88 2.50
N GLY A 73 15.00 -7.22 1.42
CA GLY A 73 15.84 -6.91 0.26
C GLY A 73 16.71 -5.67 0.46
N SER A 74 17.58 -5.40 -0.51
CA SER A 74 18.47 -4.24 -0.52
C SER A 74 18.62 -3.63 -1.92
N GLY A 75 19.02 -2.37 -1.96
CA GLY A 75 19.21 -1.61 -3.21
C GLY A 75 17.93 -0.93 -3.70
N LEU A 76 18.04 -0.29 -4.88
CA LEU A 76 16.94 0.48 -5.47
C LEU A 76 15.91 -0.45 -6.13
N VAL A 77 14.62 -0.17 -5.93
CA VAL A 77 13.51 -0.91 -6.56
C VAL A 77 13.68 -1.03 -8.08
N ARG A 78 14.11 0.07 -8.74
CA ARG A 78 14.28 0.15 -10.19
C ARG A 78 15.41 -0.73 -10.75
N ASP A 79 16.26 -1.29 -9.89
CA ASP A 79 17.37 -2.16 -10.28
C ASP A 79 16.98 -3.65 -10.24
N HIS A 80 15.74 -3.98 -9.81
CA HIS A 80 15.22 -5.34 -9.68
C HIS A 80 14.04 -5.58 -10.62
N THR A 81 13.94 -6.78 -11.18
CA THR A 81 12.75 -7.19 -11.95
C THR A 81 11.58 -7.52 -11.02
N LEU A 82 10.36 -7.58 -11.54
CA LEU A 82 9.21 -8.03 -10.75
C LEU A 82 9.42 -9.45 -10.18
N ALA A 83 10.10 -10.32 -10.92
CA ALA A 83 10.41 -11.68 -10.47
C ALA A 83 11.33 -11.68 -9.23
N ASP A 84 12.33 -10.79 -9.19
CA ASP A 84 13.22 -10.63 -8.04
C ASP A 84 12.45 -10.15 -6.81
N LEU A 85 11.54 -9.19 -7.00
CA LEU A 85 10.79 -8.57 -5.91
C LEU A 85 9.65 -9.43 -5.34
N ARG A 86 9.04 -10.30 -6.15
CA ARG A 86 7.93 -11.19 -5.72
C ARG A 86 8.30 -12.12 -4.57
N GLY A 87 9.59 -12.43 -4.41
CA GLY A 87 10.09 -13.27 -3.32
C GLY A 87 10.12 -12.57 -1.95
N LEU A 88 10.16 -11.23 -1.93
CA LEU A 88 10.42 -10.46 -0.72
C LEU A 88 9.19 -10.33 0.17
N ARG A 89 9.38 -10.55 1.47
CA ARG A 89 8.37 -10.28 2.48
C ARG A 89 8.34 -8.80 2.81
N THR A 90 7.19 -8.35 3.27
CA THR A 90 7.01 -6.99 3.73
C THR A 90 7.14 -6.91 5.24
N ARG A 91 7.42 -5.70 5.73
CA ARG A 91 7.71 -5.43 7.14
C ARG A 91 6.59 -4.59 7.75
N ARG A 92 6.08 -4.99 8.92
CA ARG A 92 5.17 -4.16 9.71
C ARG A 92 5.91 -3.01 10.39
N PRO A 93 5.20 -2.00 10.91
CA PRO A 93 5.82 -0.87 11.60
C PRO A 93 6.64 -1.26 12.83
N ASP A 94 6.33 -2.40 13.46
CA ASP A 94 7.09 -2.98 14.57
C ASP A 94 8.38 -3.69 14.14
N GLY A 95 8.69 -3.68 12.84
CA GLY A 95 9.89 -4.28 12.27
C GLY A 95 9.75 -5.76 11.93
N VAL A 96 8.62 -6.41 12.23
CA VAL A 96 8.42 -7.84 11.97
C VAL A 96 8.12 -8.08 10.49
N LEU A 97 8.87 -9.00 9.87
CA LEU A 97 8.56 -9.51 8.53
C LEU A 97 7.29 -10.35 8.56
N VAL A 98 6.37 -10.08 7.66
CA VAL A 98 5.10 -10.79 7.50
C VAL A 98 5.05 -11.54 6.17
N PRO A 99 4.20 -12.57 6.02
CA PRO A 99 4.10 -13.32 4.77
C PRO A 99 3.56 -12.51 3.57
N ASP A 100 3.09 -11.28 3.78
CA ASP A 100 2.61 -10.41 2.72
C ASP A 100 3.78 -10.01 1.79
N ARG A 101 3.53 -10.00 0.48
CA ARG A 101 4.49 -9.66 -0.58
C ARG A 101 4.18 -8.27 -1.13
N ILE A 102 5.14 -7.70 -1.88
CA ILE A 102 4.93 -6.47 -2.64
C ILE A 102 3.84 -6.71 -3.71
N PRO A 103 2.70 -6.00 -3.69
CA PRO A 103 1.64 -6.16 -4.70
C PRO A 103 2.00 -5.53 -6.05
N THR A 104 1.37 -6.06 -7.11
CA THR A 104 1.23 -5.43 -8.43
C THR A 104 -0.12 -4.76 -8.55
#